data_AF-A0A834VAG8-F1
#
_entry.id   AF-A0A834VAG8-F1
#
_cell.length_a   1.000
_cell.length_b   1.000
_cell.length_c   1.000
_cell.angle_alpha   90.00
_cell.angle_beta   90.00
_cell.angle_gamma   90.00
#
_symmetry.space_group_name_H-M   'P 1'
#
loop_
_entity.id
_entity.type
_entity.pdbx_description
1 polymer ?
#
loop_
_entity_poly.entity_id
_entity_poly.type
_entity_poly.pdbx_seq_one_letter_code
_entity_poly.pdbx_strand_id
1 'polypeptide(L)'
;MNKFRFDCPAAMERIREGRPITIKDDKGNTSKCIADIVSLFITITDRLRLNMKSMDELQPDLKDLYDTMNRLTLLPHDFEGKLKIKEWLDTMSSMRASDELDESQVRQLIFDMESSYNAFNKILHNS
;
A
#
# COMPACT_ATOMS: atom_id res chain seq x y z
N MET A 1 42.58 -3.10 -2.29
CA MET A 1 42.03 -4.05 -3.27
C MET A 1 42.87 -4.07 -4.58
N ASN A 2 44.21 -4.02 -4.49
CA ASN A 2 45.11 -3.89 -5.66
C ASN A 2 46.02 -5.11 -5.88
N LYS A 3 45.79 -6.23 -5.16
CA LYS A 3 46.67 -7.40 -5.23
C LYS A 3 46.26 -8.41 -6.32
N PHE A 4 45.05 -8.29 -6.85
CA PHE A 4 44.53 -9.09 -7.95
C PHE A 4 43.72 -8.15 -8.83
N ARG A 5 44.18 -7.83 -10.04
CA ARG A 5 43.52 -6.91 -10.99
C ARG A 5 42.21 -7.52 -11.51
N PHE A 6 41.21 -7.67 -10.64
CA PHE A 6 39.86 -8.06 -11.02
C PHE A 6 39.12 -6.82 -11.49
N ASP A 7 39.17 -6.59 -12.80
CA ASP A 7 38.28 -5.63 -13.44
C ASP A 7 36.94 -6.32 -13.65
N CYS A 8 36.08 -6.26 -12.63
CA CYS A 8 34.76 -6.89 -12.63
C CYS A 8 33.70 -5.82 -12.46
N PRO A 9 33.46 -4.98 -13.48
CA PRO A 9 32.50 -3.88 -13.42
C PRO A 9 31.11 -4.37 -13.03
N ALA A 10 30.67 -5.52 -13.55
CA ALA A 10 29.39 -6.13 -13.16
C ALA A 10 29.33 -6.53 -11.68
N ALA A 11 30.43 -7.03 -11.11
CA ALA A 11 30.48 -7.38 -9.69
C ALA A 11 30.52 -6.12 -8.80
N MET A 12 31.22 -5.08 -9.23
CA MET A 12 31.29 -3.79 -8.52
C MET A 12 29.95 -3.04 -8.57
N GLU A 13 29.27 -3.06 -9.71
CA GLU A 13 27.93 -2.52 -9.88
C GLU A 13 26.93 -3.26 -8.97
N ARG A 14 27.07 -4.58 -8.84
CA ARG A 14 26.26 -5.38 -7.91
C ARG A 14 26.53 -5.12 -6.44
N ILE A 15 27.80 -4.96 -6.06
CA ILE A 15 28.16 -4.56 -4.69
C ILE A 15 27.57 -3.17 -4.39
N ARG A 16 27.56 -2.27 -5.38
CA ARG A 16 26.91 -0.95 -5.26
C ARG A 16 25.38 -1.07 -5.17
N GLU A 17 24.74 -1.97 -5.92
CA GLU A 17 23.29 -2.22 -5.87
C GLU A 17 22.85 -2.82 -4.52
N GLY A 18 23.74 -3.54 -3.83
CA GLY A 18 23.53 -3.99 -2.45
C GLY A 18 22.41 -5.02 -2.25
N ARG A 19 21.93 -5.67 -3.32
CA ARG A 19 20.84 -6.66 -3.29
C ARG A 19 21.28 -8.03 -3.85
N PRO A 20 20.79 -9.16 -3.29
CA PRO A 20 21.14 -10.50 -3.76
C PRO A 20 20.72 -10.77 -5.21
N ILE A 21 21.51 -11.59 -5.92
CA ILE A 21 21.29 -11.97 -7.34
C ILE A 21 19.95 -12.71 -7.60
N THR A 22 19.35 -13.25 -6.55
CA THR A 22 18.07 -13.99 -6.61
C THR A 22 16.86 -13.07 -6.72
N ILE A 23 17.01 -11.77 -6.45
CA ILE A 23 15.95 -10.79 -6.64
C ILE A 23 15.99 -10.34 -8.10
N LYS A 24 15.30 -11.09 -8.97
CA LYS A 24 15.04 -10.67 -10.35
C LYS A 24 14.24 -9.36 -10.32
N ASP A 25 14.55 -8.46 -11.25
CA ASP A 25 13.93 -7.15 -11.48
C ASP A 25 12.43 -7.17 -11.09
N ASP A 26 12.11 -6.73 -9.86
CA ASP A 26 10.79 -6.88 -9.23
C ASP A 26 9.73 -5.96 -9.86
N LYS A 27 10.06 -5.30 -10.97
CA LYS A 27 9.22 -4.33 -11.66
C LYS A 27 7.83 -4.88 -11.98
N GLY A 28 7.72 -6.15 -12.39
CA GLY A 28 6.43 -6.78 -12.65
C GLY A 28 5.56 -6.93 -11.41
N ASN A 29 6.16 -7.30 -10.28
CA ASN A 29 5.47 -7.39 -8.99
C ASN A 29 5.09 -6.00 -8.45
N THR A 30 5.97 -5.01 -8.64
CA THR A 30 5.74 -3.62 -8.25
C THR A 30 4.59 -3.01 -9.03
N SER A 31 4.59 -3.11 -10.37
CA SER A 31 3.50 -2.59 -11.21
C SER A 31 2.15 -3.25 -10.87
N LYS A 32 2.16 -4.56 -10.59
CA LYS A 32 0.96 -5.26 -10.12
C LYS A 32 0.49 -4.73 -8.76
N CYS A 33 1.39 -4.60 -7.78
CA CYS A 33 1.02 -4.06 -6.46
C CYS A 33 0.46 -2.64 -6.56
N ILE A 34 1.03 -1.79 -7.41
CA ILE A 34 0.51 -0.44 -7.66
C ILE A 34 -0.90 -0.50 -8.22
N ALA A 35 -1.13 -1.32 -9.25
CA ALA A 35 -2.45 -1.48 -9.85
C ALA A 35 -3.49 -2.01 -8.83
N ASP A 36 -3.10 -2.99 -8.01
CA ASP A 36 -3.95 -3.55 -6.96
C ASP A 36 -4.31 -2.47 -5.92
N ILE A 37 -3.34 -1.67 -5.47
CA ILE A 37 -3.57 -0.56 -4.51
C ILE A 37 -4.55 0.47 -5.09
N VAL A 38 -4.33 0.92 -6.33
CA VAL A 38 -5.22 1.89 -6.99
C VAL A 38 -6.63 1.32 -7.11
N SER A 39 -6.76 0.06 -7.53
CA SER A 39 -8.04 -0.62 -7.66
C SER A 39 -8.77 -0.73 -6.32
N LEU A 40 -8.05 -1.04 -5.24
CA LEU A 40 -8.64 -1.17 -3.90
C LEU A 40 -9.10 0.18 -3.34
N PHE A 41 -8.34 1.26 -3.53
CA PHE A 41 -8.78 2.61 -3.16
C PHE A 41 -10.10 3.00 -3.84
N ILE A 42 -10.22 2.76 -5.15
CA ILE A 42 -11.44 3.03 -5.91
C ILE A 42 -12.58 2.16 -5.40
N THR A 43 -12.33 0.85 -5.25
CA THR A 43 -13.34 -0.13 -4.81
C THR A 43 -13.93 0.23 -3.45
N ILE A 44 -13.09 0.53 -2.45
CA ILE A 44 -13.55 0.89 -1.11
C ILE A 44 -14.36 2.20 -1.14
N THR A 45 -13.87 3.20 -1.87
CA THR A 45 -14.55 4.50 -2.00
C THR A 45 -15.92 4.35 -2.67
N ASP A 46 -16.02 3.52 -3.72
CA ASP A 46 -17.28 3.25 -4.43
C ASP A 46 -18.26 2.47 -3.54
N ARG A 47 -17.80 1.46 -2.79
CA ARG A 47 -18.64 0.74 -1.79
C ARG A 47 -19.25 1.70 -0.78
N LEU A 48 -18.45 2.60 -0.21
CA LEU A 48 -18.91 3.61 0.73
C LEU A 48 -19.94 4.57 0.11
N ARG A 49 -19.73 4.99 -1.14
CA ARG A 49 -20.67 5.85 -1.89
C ARG A 49 -21.98 5.13 -2.26
N LEU A 50 -21.95 3.81 -2.37
CA LEU A 50 -23.13 2.95 -2.56
C LEU A 50 -23.84 2.60 -1.24
N ASN A 51 -23.46 3.24 -0.12
CA ASN A 51 -23.98 2.97 1.23
C ASN A 51 -23.68 1.56 1.77
N MET A 52 -22.65 0.88 1.27
CA MET A 52 -22.12 -0.33 1.90
C MET A 52 -21.26 0.11 3.09
N LYS A 53 -21.76 -0.12 4.30
CA LYS A 53 -21.18 0.42 5.54
C LYS A 53 -20.98 -0.61 6.64
N SER A 54 -21.37 -1.86 6.39
CA SER A 54 -21.17 -2.95 7.35
C SER A 54 -19.70 -3.36 7.43
N MET A 55 -19.29 -3.85 8.60
CA MET A 55 -17.90 -4.21 8.87
C MET A 55 -17.42 -5.33 7.95
N ASP A 56 -18.23 -6.39 7.77
CA ASP A 56 -17.86 -7.53 6.92
C ASP A 56 -17.78 -7.19 5.43
N GLU A 57 -18.49 -6.16 4.96
CA GLU A 57 -18.38 -5.64 3.60
C GLU A 57 -17.12 -4.79 3.38
N LEU A 58 -16.64 -4.06 4.38
CA LEU A 58 -15.55 -3.08 4.22
C LEU A 58 -14.18 -3.60 4.68
N GLN A 59 -14.14 -4.32 5.79
CA GLN A 59 -12.90 -4.72 6.46
C GLN A 59 -12.00 -5.60 5.57
N PRO A 60 -12.51 -6.57 4.78
CA PRO A 60 -11.66 -7.40 3.93
C PRO A 60 -10.87 -6.58 2.89
N ASP A 61 -11.51 -5.62 2.24
CA ASP A 61 -10.88 -4.77 1.22
C ASP A 61 -9.85 -3.82 1.86
N LEU A 62 -10.17 -3.21 3.01
CA LEU A 62 -9.23 -2.37 3.76
C LEU A 62 -8.00 -3.17 4.22
N LYS A 63 -8.20 -4.43 4.60
CA LYS A 63 -7.11 -5.32 5.03
C LYS A 63 -6.21 -5.67 3.85
N ASP A 64 -6.79 -6.01 2.70
CA ASP A 64 -6.02 -6.29 1.49
C ASP A 64 -5.27 -5.05 1.00
N LEU A 65 -5.87 -3.86 1.09
CA LEU A 65 -5.20 -2.60 0.78
C LEU A 65 -3.98 -2.39 1.69
N TYR A 66 -4.16 -2.53 3.00
CA TYR A 66 -3.07 -2.40 3.97
C TYR A 66 -1.94 -3.40 3.72
N ASP A 67 -2.27 -4.67 3.48
CA ASP A 67 -1.28 -5.71 3.25
C ASP A 67 -0.56 -5.52 1.92
N THR A 68 -1.26 -5.09 0.87
CA THR A 68 -0.68 -4.77 -0.44
C THR A 68 0.27 -3.57 -0.35
N MET A 69 -0.09 -2.55 0.43
CA MET A 69 0.79 -1.41 0.70
C MET A 69 2.04 -1.81 1.48
N ASN A 70 1.96 -2.77 2.41
CA ASN A 70 3.13 -3.28 3.12
C ASN A 70 4.06 -4.11 2.21
N ARG A 71 3.54 -4.74 1.16
CA ARG A 71 4.38 -5.45 0.17
C ARG A 71 5.09 -4.51 -0.79
N LEU A 72 4.55 -3.30 -1.02
CA LEU A 72 5.13 -2.34 -1.94
C LEU A 72 6.35 -1.65 -1.31
N THR A 73 7.56 -2.13 -1.66
CA THR A 73 8.82 -1.60 -1.13
C THR A 73 9.10 -0.13 -1.49
N LEU A 74 8.38 0.42 -2.47
CA LEU A 74 8.48 1.84 -2.84
C LEU A 74 7.88 2.76 -1.77
N LEU A 75 6.92 2.26 -0.98
CA LEU A 75 6.28 3.05 0.06
C LEU A 75 7.18 3.20 1.28
N PRO A 76 7.38 4.44 1.79
CA PRO A 76 8.02 4.66 3.07
C PRO A 76 7.32 3.90 4.20
N HIS A 77 8.10 3.46 5.20
CA HIS A 77 7.55 2.72 6.35
C HIS A 77 6.54 3.55 7.14
N ASP A 78 6.73 4.87 7.17
CA ASP A 78 5.93 5.89 7.83
C ASP A 78 4.92 6.58 6.89
N PHE A 79 4.62 5.97 5.72
CA PHE A 79 3.63 6.52 4.80
C PHE A 79 2.29 6.77 5.51
N GLU A 80 1.87 8.03 5.56
CA GLU A 80 0.70 8.49 6.30
C GLU A 80 -0.57 7.72 5.92
N GLY A 81 -0.80 7.50 4.62
CA GLY A 81 -1.99 6.77 4.17
C GLY A 81 -2.07 5.35 4.71
N LYS A 82 -0.91 4.69 4.90
CA LYS A 82 -0.86 3.35 5.52
C LYS A 82 -1.24 3.39 6.98
N LEU A 83 -0.81 4.42 7.71
CA LEU A 83 -1.17 4.61 9.12
C LEU A 83 -2.67 4.87 9.26
N LYS A 84 -3.25 5.69 8.38
CA LYS A 84 -4.69 5.97 8.36
C LYS A 84 -5.52 4.71 8.11
N ILE A 85 -5.16 3.89 7.13
CA ILE A 85 -5.85 2.62 6.86
C ILE A 85 -5.74 1.68 8.08
N LYS A 86 -4.59 1.66 8.76
CA LYS A 86 -4.42 0.90 9.98
C LYS A 86 -5.35 1.37 11.11
N GLU A 87 -5.49 2.68 11.32
CA GLU A 87 -6.40 3.24 12.33
C GLU A 87 -7.85 2.78 12.09
N TRP A 88 -8.29 2.73 10.83
CA TRP A 88 -9.60 2.21 10.45
C TRP A 88 -9.75 0.71 10.69
N LEU A 89 -8.73 -0.09 10.34
CA LEU A 89 -8.71 -1.53 10.65
C LEU A 89 -8.76 -1.80 12.15
N ASP A 90 -8.01 -1.04 12.93
CA ASP A 90 -8.00 -1.16 14.39
C ASP A 90 -9.37 -0.78 14.97
N THR A 91 -10.03 0.24 14.42
CA THR A 91 -11.42 0.61 14.77
C THR A 91 -12.39 -0.55 14.46
N MET A 92 -12.34 -1.10 13.25
CA MET A 92 -13.21 -2.19 12.81
C MET A 92 -12.95 -3.52 13.56
N SER A 93 -11.75 -3.72 14.11
CA SER A 93 -11.43 -4.92 14.89
C SER A 93 -12.27 -5.06 16.17
N SER A 94 -12.83 -3.96 16.65
CA SER A 94 -13.72 -3.92 17.83
C SER A 94 -15.21 -4.12 17.48
N MET A 95 -15.55 -4.12 16.19
CA MET A 95 -16.91 -4.23 15.68
C MET A 95 -17.27 -5.68 15.37
N ARG A 96 -18.56 -6.01 15.45
CA ARG A 96 -19.11 -7.27 14.91
C ARG A 96 -19.24 -7.14 13.40
N ALA A 97 -19.26 -8.28 12.70
CA ALA A 97 -19.45 -8.34 11.25
C ALA A 97 -20.67 -7.52 10.78
N SER A 98 -21.79 -7.62 11.49
CA SER A 98 -23.05 -6.91 11.18
C SER A 98 -23.09 -5.45 11.62
N ASP A 99 -22.10 -4.98 12.37
CA ASP A 99 -22.10 -3.59 12.83
C ASP A 99 -21.75 -2.67 11.66
N GLU A 100 -22.38 -1.50 11.62
CA GLU A 100 -22.20 -0.54 10.53
C GLU A 100 -21.48 0.72 11.01
N LEU A 101 -20.72 1.33 10.11
CA LEU A 101 -20.23 2.68 10.31
C LEU A 101 -21.40 3.68 10.26
N ASP A 102 -21.37 4.68 11.14
CA ASP A 102 -22.30 5.79 11.07
C ASP A 102 -21.97 6.76 9.91
N GLU A 103 -22.89 7.67 9.58
CA GLU A 103 -22.70 8.59 8.45
C GLU A 103 -21.48 9.51 8.59
N SER A 104 -21.09 9.84 9.82
CA SER A 104 -19.94 10.69 10.10
C SER A 104 -18.64 9.90 9.87
N GLN A 105 -18.61 8.65 10.32
CA GLN A 105 -17.51 7.72 10.10
C GLN A 105 -17.34 7.42 8.61
N VAL A 106 -18.43 7.20 7.87
CA VAL A 106 -18.38 6.99 6.41
C VAL A 106 -17.76 8.20 5.71
N ARG A 107 -18.22 9.43 6.04
CA ARG A 107 -17.67 10.66 5.46
C ARG A 107 -16.18 10.83 5.79
N GLN A 108 -15.78 10.54 7.02
CA GLN A 108 -14.38 10.61 7.43
C GLN A 108 -13.52 9.56 6.71
N LEU A 109 -14.01 8.32 6.59
CA LEU A 109 -13.31 7.26 5.89
C LEU A 109 -13.13 7.58 4.40
N ILE A 110 -14.15 8.12 3.72
CA ILE A 110 -14.04 8.59 2.33
C ILE A 110 -12.94 9.65 2.22
N PHE A 111 -12.96 10.66 3.10
CA PHE A 111 -11.94 11.72 3.10
C PHE A 111 -10.53 11.16 3.31
N ASP A 112 -10.36 10.25 4.28
CA ASP A 112 -9.07 9.63 4.57
C ASP A 112 -8.58 8.76 3.39
N MET A 113 -9.48 8.04 2.70
CA MET A 113 -9.16 7.27 1.50
C MET A 113 -8.71 8.19 0.35
N GLU A 114 -9.44 9.27 0.07
CA GLU A 114 -9.10 10.23 -0.98
C GLU A 114 -7.76 10.93 -0.68
N SER A 115 -7.53 11.34 0.57
CA SER A 115 -6.27 11.94 1.02
C SER A 115 -5.09 10.96 0.87
N SER A 116 -5.27 9.72 1.34
CA SER A 116 -4.26 8.67 1.25
C SER A 116 -3.92 8.32 -0.20
N TYR A 117 -4.93 8.24 -1.07
CA TYR A 117 -4.75 8.01 -2.50
C TYR A 117 -3.99 9.15 -3.19
N ASN A 118 -4.32 10.41 -2.85
CA ASN A 118 -3.60 11.57 -3.37
C ASN A 118 -2.13 11.58 -2.91
N ALA A 119 -1.86 11.24 -1.65
CA ALA A 119 -0.50 11.11 -1.14
C ALA A 119 0.25 9.96 -1.84
N PHE A 120 -0.42 8.84 -2.09
CA PHE A 120 0.13 7.71 -2.83
C PHE A 120 0.51 8.10 -4.27
N ASN A 121 -0.37 8.78 -5.00
CA ASN A 121 -0.08 9.27 -6.36
C ASN A 121 1.11 10.23 -6.39
N LYS A 122 1.25 11.12 -5.39
CA LYS A 122 2.43 12.00 -5.30
C LYS A 122 3.73 11.20 -5.16
N ILE A 123 3.73 10.11 -4.40
CA ILE A 123 4.91 9.23 -4.31
C ILE A 123 5.22 8.61 -5.67
N LEU A 124 4.22 8.08 -6.37
CA LEU A 124 4.41 7.47 -7.68
C LEU A 124 4.93 8.45 -8.75
N HIS A 125 4.49 9.70 -8.71
CA HIS A 125 4.95 10.73 -9.64
C HIS A 125 6.33 11.31 -9.30
N ASN A 126 6.76 11.19 -8.04
CA ASN A 126 8.06 11.67 -7.56
C ASN A 126 9.13 10.56 -7.48
N SER A 127 8.78 9.32 -7.83
CA SER A 127 9.68 8.15 -7.87
C SER A 127 10.22 7.92 -9.28
#